data_AF-A0AA39UZY2-F1
#
_entry.id   AF-A0AA39UZY2-F1
#
_cell.length_a   1.000
_cell.length_b   1.000
_cell.length_c   1.000
_cell.angle_alpha   90.00
_cell.angle_beta   90.00
_cell.angle_gamma   90.00
#
_symmetry.space_group_name_H-M   'P 1'
#
loop_
_entity.id
_entity.type
_entity.pdbx_description
1 polymer ?
#
loop_
_entity_poly.entity_id
_entity_poly.type
_entity_poly.pdbx_seq_one_letter_code
_entity_poly.pdbx_strand_id
1 'polypeptide(L)'
;MRISEEDLLRSGSLTDAVRIPDDYGGGFMASVEVNHQLHCLNFLRKSTFLDYPYYKDKAVEYKDTPSIVRIHLGHCVEMLRQLLMCNSDVGIISYHWVENYRTPYSNFNTWHECRNFDQVLKWTQDHRLRTKPGHVWQPQPGEKIFPNPP
;
A
#
# COMPACT_ATOMS: atom_id res chain seq x y z
N MET A 1 -4.16 -18.80 2.97
CA MET A 1 -5.11 -19.34 3.97
C MET A 1 -6.20 -20.15 3.26
N ARG A 2 -7.02 -20.88 4.02
CA ARG A 2 -8.14 -21.68 3.51
C ARG A 2 -9.46 -21.01 3.89
N ILE A 3 -10.43 -20.98 2.97
CA ILE A 3 -11.80 -20.54 3.23
C ILE A 3 -12.83 -21.56 2.73
N SER A 4 -14.05 -21.50 3.27
CA SER A 4 -15.17 -22.30 2.80
C SER A 4 -15.71 -21.77 1.47
N GLU A 5 -16.53 -22.57 0.77
CA GLU A 5 -17.24 -22.11 -0.43
C GLU A 5 -18.23 -20.97 -0.10
N GLU A 6 -18.87 -21.05 1.07
CA GLU A 6 -19.78 -20.00 1.54
C GLU A 6 -19.03 -18.67 1.73
N ASP A 7 -17.88 -18.68 2.40
CA ASP A 7 -17.07 -17.47 2.63
C ASP A 7 -16.52 -16.89 1.31
N LEU A 8 -16.13 -17.75 0.37
CA LEU A 8 -15.67 -17.34 -0.97
C LEU A 8 -16.77 -16.60 -1.74
N LEU A 9 -17.99 -17.12 -1.71
CA LEU A 9 -19.13 -16.49 -2.38
C LEU A 9 -19.52 -15.17 -1.67
N ARG A 10 -19.48 -15.13 -0.34
CA ARG A 10 -19.73 -13.91 0.44
C ARG A 10 -18.71 -12.81 0.16
N SER A 11 -17.47 -13.17 -0.20
CA SER A 11 -16.45 -12.19 -0.59
C SER A 11 -16.60 -11.66 -2.02
N GLY A 12 -17.65 -12.06 -2.74
CA GLY A 12 -17.88 -11.69 -4.14
C GLY A 12 -17.01 -12.47 -5.14
N SER A 13 -16.24 -13.46 -4.69
CA SER A 13 -15.48 -14.36 -5.56
C SER A 13 -16.33 -15.51 -6.09
N LEU A 14 -15.84 -16.17 -7.14
CA LEU A 14 -16.53 -17.29 -7.80
C LEU A 14 -15.83 -18.63 -7.47
N THR A 15 -16.53 -19.74 -7.73
CA THR A 15 -16.06 -21.10 -7.40
C THR A 15 -15.04 -21.68 -8.40
N ASP A 16 -14.61 -20.87 -9.37
CA ASP A 16 -13.45 -21.12 -10.24
C ASP A 16 -12.11 -20.79 -9.56
N ALA A 17 -12.15 -20.27 -8.33
CA ALA A 17 -10.97 -20.13 -7.49
C ALA A 17 -10.27 -21.47 -7.21
N VAL A 18 -8.98 -21.37 -6.91
CA VAL A 18 -8.09 -22.50 -6.65
C VAL A 18 -8.58 -23.29 -5.45
N ARG A 19 -8.99 -24.52 -5.69
CA ARG A 19 -9.35 -25.49 -4.66
C ARG A 19 -8.08 -26.06 -4.02
N ILE A 20 -8.10 -26.18 -2.70
CA ILE A 20 -7.08 -26.88 -1.93
C ILE A 20 -7.42 -28.37 -1.96
N PRO A 21 -6.45 -29.27 -2.20
CA PRO A 21 -6.69 -30.72 -2.19
C PRO A 21 -7.27 -31.22 -0.85
N ASP A 22 -8.10 -32.27 -0.90
CA ASP A 22 -8.81 -32.79 0.27
C ASP A 22 -7.86 -33.33 1.37
N ASP A 23 -6.73 -33.91 0.98
CA ASP A 23 -5.65 -34.35 1.88
C ASP A 23 -4.95 -33.17 2.59
N TYR A 24 -5.10 -31.95 2.09
CA TYR A 24 -4.68 -30.70 2.72
C TYR A 24 -5.84 -29.94 3.37
N GLY A 25 -7.02 -30.56 3.51
CA GLY A 25 -8.18 -30.04 4.23
C GLY A 25 -9.25 -29.35 3.36
N GLY A 26 -9.16 -29.46 2.03
CA GLY A 26 -10.20 -29.01 1.11
C GLY A 26 -10.44 -27.49 1.07
N GLY A 27 -11.54 -27.05 0.47
CA GLY A 27 -11.93 -25.63 0.39
C GLY A 27 -11.11 -24.84 -0.63
N PHE A 28 -10.99 -23.53 -0.44
CA PHE A 28 -10.39 -22.62 -1.41
C PHE A 28 -9.19 -21.85 -0.87
N MET A 29 -8.18 -21.66 -1.72
CA MET A 29 -7.01 -20.84 -1.42
C MET A 29 -7.41 -19.36 -1.49
N ALA A 30 -7.12 -18.65 -0.41
CA ALA A 30 -7.36 -17.22 -0.31
C ALA A 30 -6.32 -16.52 0.57
N SER A 31 -6.36 -15.19 0.60
CA SER A 31 -5.59 -14.33 1.50
C SER A 31 -6.42 -13.12 1.91
N VAL A 32 -6.21 -12.61 3.12
CA VAL A 32 -6.76 -11.30 3.51
C VAL A 32 -5.98 -10.21 2.78
N GLU A 33 -6.69 -9.21 2.25
CA GLU A 33 -6.16 -8.13 1.42
C GLU A 33 -4.96 -7.42 2.07
N VAL A 34 -5.05 -7.06 3.36
CA VAL A 34 -3.95 -6.40 4.08
C VAL A 34 -2.61 -7.16 4.01
N ASN A 35 -2.64 -8.50 3.95
CA ASN A 35 -1.42 -9.29 3.84
C ASN A 35 -0.74 -9.09 2.47
N HIS A 36 -1.53 -9.01 1.41
CA HIS A 36 -1.01 -8.77 0.07
C HIS A 36 -0.58 -7.31 -0.10
N GLN A 37 -1.31 -6.36 0.47
CA GLN A 37 -0.93 -4.94 0.52
C GLN A 37 0.43 -4.75 1.21
N LEU A 38 0.65 -5.38 2.36
CA LEU A 38 1.93 -5.34 3.07
C LEU A 38 3.05 -6.06 2.31
N HIS A 39 2.76 -7.17 1.63
CA HIS A 39 3.70 -7.86 0.75
C HIS A 39 4.16 -6.92 -0.39
N CYS A 40 3.22 -6.28 -1.09
CA CYS A 40 3.50 -5.32 -2.16
C CYS A 40 4.31 -4.12 -1.65
N LEU A 41 3.94 -3.55 -0.50
CA LEU A 41 4.68 -2.43 0.09
C LEU A 41 6.13 -2.82 0.43
N ASN A 42 6.36 -4.03 0.95
CA ASN A 42 7.71 -4.50 1.22
C ASN A 42 8.51 -4.74 -0.07
N PHE A 43 7.85 -5.21 -1.14
CA PHE A 43 8.49 -5.33 -2.45
C PHE A 43 8.90 -3.95 -3.00
N LEU A 44 8.00 -2.96 -2.98
CA LEU A 44 8.31 -1.58 -3.34
C LEU A 44 9.46 -1.00 -2.51
N ARG A 45 9.42 -1.19 -1.18
CA ARG A 45 10.50 -0.78 -0.27
C ARG A 45 11.85 -1.35 -0.72
N LYS A 46 11.92 -2.63 -1.06
CA LYS A 46 13.16 -3.27 -1.56
C LYS A 46 13.58 -2.70 -2.92
N SER A 47 12.62 -2.45 -3.81
CA SER A 47 12.88 -1.86 -5.13
C SER A 47 13.43 -0.43 -5.07
N THR A 48 13.16 0.32 -3.99
CA THR A 48 13.75 1.66 -3.79
C THR A 48 15.28 1.67 -3.66
N PHE A 49 15.93 0.51 -3.51
CA PHE A 49 17.40 0.40 -3.47
C PHE A 49 18.02 0.26 -4.86
N LEU A 50 17.21 0.07 -5.91
CA LEU A 50 17.68 0.04 -7.29
C LEU A 50 17.82 1.50 -7.76
N ASP A 51 18.94 2.14 -7.44
CA ASP A 51 19.22 3.54 -7.81
C ASP A 51 19.21 3.68 -9.33
N TYR A 52 18.18 4.32 -9.89
CA TYR A 52 18.01 4.49 -11.33
C TYR A 52 18.34 5.95 -11.71
N PRO A 53 19.45 6.20 -12.44
CA PRO A 53 19.96 7.54 -12.73
C PRO A 53 18.95 8.51 -13.35
N TYR A 54 17.96 7.98 -14.08
CA TYR A 54 16.93 8.75 -14.77
C TYR A 54 16.09 9.67 -13.87
N TYR A 55 15.87 9.32 -12.60
CA TYR A 55 14.97 10.07 -11.71
C TYR A 55 15.65 11.22 -10.95
N LYS A 56 16.99 11.27 -10.91
CA LYS A 56 17.75 12.25 -10.12
C LYS A 56 17.40 13.70 -10.45
N ASP A 57 17.09 13.98 -11.72
CA ASP A 57 16.82 15.35 -12.17
C ASP A 57 15.32 15.68 -12.36
N LYS A 58 14.41 14.76 -11.97
CA LYS A 58 13.00 14.82 -12.39
C LYS A 58 12.02 15.34 -11.34
N ALA A 59 12.38 15.36 -10.06
CA ALA A 59 11.51 15.90 -9.00
C ALA A 59 12.33 16.64 -7.93
N VAL A 60 11.70 17.55 -7.19
CA VAL A 60 12.37 18.37 -6.16
C VAL A 60 12.94 17.50 -5.06
N GLU A 61 12.21 16.44 -4.72
CA GLU A 61 12.53 15.43 -3.72
C GLU A 61 13.77 14.61 -4.09
N TYR A 62 14.13 14.55 -5.37
CA TYR A 62 15.33 13.87 -5.87
C TYR A 62 16.54 14.81 -6.05
N LYS A 63 16.37 16.13 -5.84
CA LYS A 63 17.46 17.11 -5.86
C LYS A 63 18.25 17.15 -4.56
N ASP A 64 17.74 16.51 -3.50
CA ASP A 64 18.43 16.37 -2.22
C ASP A 64 19.59 15.36 -2.30
N THR A 65 20.45 15.36 -1.27
CA THR A 65 21.52 14.36 -1.17
C THR A 65 20.96 12.93 -1.10
N PRO A 66 21.66 11.91 -1.62
CA PRO A 66 21.17 10.53 -1.60
C PRO A 66 20.78 10.01 -0.20
N SER A 67 21.43 10.48 0.86
CA SER A 67 21.09 10.12 2.25
C SER A 67 19.75 10.72 2.68
N ILE A 68 19.46 11.97 2.33
CA ILE A 68 18.18 12.63 2.63
C ILE A 68 17.05 11.98 1.84
N VAL A 69 17.27 11.68 0.55
CA VAL A 69 16.30 10.92 -0.27
C VAL A 69 15.99 9.57 0.38
N ARG A 70 17.00 8.87 0.91
CA ARG A 70 16.82 7.59 1.59
C ARG A 70 16.01 7.69 2.87
N ILE A 71 16.21 8.74 3.67
CA ILE A 71 15.43 9.02 4.88
C ILE A 71 13.96 9.29 4.50
N HIS A 72 13.72 10.14 3.49
CA HIS A 72 12.38 10.41 2.99
C HIS A 72 11.69 9.12 2.50
N LEU A 73 12.34 8.32 1.66
CA LEU A 73 11.75 7.04 1.23
C LEU A 73 11.50 6.08 2.40
N GLY A 74 12.36 6.09 3.41
CA GLY A 74 12.23 5.29 4.63
C GLY A 74 10.94 5.61 5.40
N HIS A 75 10.71 6.87 5.74
CA HIS A 75 9.50 7.23 6.48
C HIS A 75 8.23 7.16 5.63
N CYS A 76 8.32 7.28 4.30
CA CYS A 76 7.16 7.15 3.41
C CYS A 76 6.65 5.71 3.45
N VAL A 77 7.57 4.75 3.36
CA VAL A 77 7.23 3.33 3.50
C VAL A 77 6.68 3.05 4.89
N GLU A 78 7.25 3.61 5.95
CA GLU A 78 6.79 3.37 7.31
C GLU A 78 5.38 3.95 7.56
N MET A 79 5.12 5.17 7.07
CA MET A 79 3.80 5.78 7.14
C MET A 79 2.75 4.95 6.41
N LEU A 80 3.06 4.44 5.21
CA LEU A 80 2.17 3.55 4.46
C LEU A 80 1.96 2.23 5.19
N ARG A 81 3.00 1.64 5.79
CA ARG A 81 2.89 0.40 6.57
C ARG A 81 1.95 0.59 7.76
N GLN A 82 2.10 1.69 8.48
CA GLN A 82 1.21 2.03 9.60
C GLN A 82 -0.23 2.25 9.13
N LEU A 83 -0.42 2.96 8.01
CA LEU A 83 -1.75 3.19 7.43
C LEU A 83 -2.45 1.88 7.06
N LEU A 84 -1.75 0.96 6.38
CA LEU A 84 -2.26 -0.34 5.99
C LEU A 84 -2.62 -1.20 7.20
N MET A 85 -1.81 -1.17 8.26
CA MET A 85 -2.15 -1.88 9.50
C MET A 85 -3.34 -1.25 10.24
N CYS A 86 -3.43 0.08 10.26
CA CYS A 86 -4.50 0.80 10.94
C CYS A 86 -5.85 0.65 10.21
N ASN A 87 -5.82 0.64 8.87
CA ASN A 87 -6.99 0.44 8.01
C ASN A 87 -6.90 -0.93 7.36
N SER A 88 -6.63 -1.97 8.17
CA SER A 88 -6.45 -3.33 7.69
C SER A 88 -7.66 -3.74 6.83
N ASP A 89 -7.44 -3.82 5.52
CA ASP A 89 -8.47 -4.26 4.59
C ASP A 89 -8.71 -5.76 4.79
N VAL A 90 -9.93 -6.08 5.19
CA VAL A 90 -10.39 -7.45 5.49
C VAL A 90 -11.01 -8.14 4.28
N GLY A 91 -10.96 -7.51 3.10
CA GLY A 91 -11.31 -8.13 1.83
C GLY A 91 -10.55 -9.43 1.58
N ILE A 92 -11.12 -10.30 0.74
CA ILE A 92 -10.58 -11.63 0.48
C ILE A 92 -10.09 -11.72 -0.96
N ILE A 93 -8.78 -11.89 -1.10
CA ILE A 93 -8.13 -12.22 -2.37
C ILE A 93 -8.26 -13.73 -2.59
N SER A 94 -8.99 -14.13 -3.62
CA SER A 94 -8.96 -15.49 -4.15
C SER A 94 -7.80 -15.68 -5.12
N TYR A 95 -7.52 -16.92 -5.51
CA TYR A 95 -6.44 -17.25 -6.43
C TYR A 95 -6.98 -18.06 -7.60
N HIS A 96 -6.53 -17.78 -8.81
CA HIS A 96 -6.93 -18.50 -10.02
C HIS A 96 -5.72 -19.16 -10.67
N TRP A 97 -5.95 -20.27 -11.37
CA TRP A 97 -4.95 -20.83 -12.28
C TRP A 97 -4.94 -20.01 -13.57
N VAL A 98 -3.75 -19.58 -13.99
CA VAL A 98 -3.56 -18.82 -15.23
C VAL A 98 -2.58 -19.58 -16.10
N GLU A 99 -2.90 -19.69 -17.40
CA GLU A 99 -2.04 -20.37 -18.36
C GLU A 99 -0.62 -19.76 -18.35
N ASN A 100 0.40 -20.63 -18.43
CA ASN A 100 1.83 -20.26 -18.37
C ASN A 100 2.35 -19.75 -17.00
N TYR A 101 1.52 -19.73 -15.95
CA TYR A 101 1.97 -19.48 -14.59
C TYR A 101 2.18 -20.80 -13.83
N ARG A 102 3.32 -20.94 -13.14
CA ARG A 102 3.64 -22.14 -12.35
C ARG A 102 2.98 -22.16 -10.98
N THR A 103 2.49 -21.02 -10.51
CA THR A 103 1.85 -20.85 -9.19
C THR A 103 0.51 -20.16 -9.35
N PRO A 104 -0.45 -20.40 -8.44
CA PRO A 104 -1.73 -19.68 -8.44
C PRO A 104 -1.53 -18.17 -8.49
N TYR A 105 -2.28 -17.49 -9.35
CA TYR A 105 -2.22 -16.05 -9.52
C TYR A 105 -3.29 -15.38 -8.67
N SER A 106 -2.93 -14.29 -7.98
CA SER A 106 -3.88 -13.54 -7.15
C SER A 106 -4.94 -12.85 -8.00
N ASN A 107 -6.21 -13.04 -7.65
CA ASN A 107 -7.33 -12.32 -8.25
C ASN A 107 -7.53 -11.00 -7.49
N PHE A 108 -7.10 -9.90 -8.10
CA PHE A 108 -7.23 -8.54 -7.53
C PHE A 108 -8.58 -7.88 -7.80
N ASN A 109 -9.52 -8.57 -8.46
CA ASN A 109 -10.88 -8.06 -8.63
C ASN A 109 -11.70 -8.37 -7.38
N THR A 110 -11.40 -7.64 -6.31
CA THR A 110 -11.96 -7.78 -4.98
C THR A 110 -12.96 -6.67 -4.68
N TRP A 111 -13.95 -6.96 -3.84
CA TRP A 111 -14.86 -5.93 -3.35
C TRP A 111 -14.23 -5.18 -2.19
N HIS A 112 -14.30 -3.85 -2.23
CA HIS A 112 -13.81 -2.97 -1.17
C HIS A 112 -14.90 -2.01 -0.73
N GLU A 113 -14.95 -1.72 0.57
CA GLU A 113 -15.78 -0.64 1.10
C GLU A 113 -14.92 0.62 1.24
N CYS A 114 -15.10 1.54 0.30
CA CYS A 114 -14.31 2.77 0.25
C CYS A 114 -14.93 3.88 1.09
N ARG A 115 -14.08 4.69 1.72
CA ARG A 115 -14.51 6.02 2.18
C ARG A 115 -14.81 6.90 0.96
N ASN A 116 -15.72 7.85 1.11
CA ASN A 116 -16.05 8.78 0.05
C ASN A 116 -14.82 9.66 -0.28
N PHE A 117 -14.14 9.33 -1.38
CA PHE A 117 -12.90 9.99 -1.79
C PHE A 117 -13.10 11.47 -2.10
N ASP A 118 -14.19 11.82 -2.77
CA ASP A 118 -14.48 13.20 -3.17
C ASP A 118 -14.65 14.12 -1.96
N GLN A 119 -15.30 13.63 -0.90
CA GLN A 119 -15.42 14.39 0.35
C GLN A 119 -14.08 14.60 1.04
N VAL A 120 -13.22 13.58 1.07
CA VAL A 120 -11.86 13.68 1.61
C VAL A 120 -11.02 14.67 0.79
N LEU A 121 -11.10 14.60 -0.53
CA LEU A 121 -10.40 15.50 -1.44
C LEU A 121 -10.87 16.95 -1.25
N LYS A 122 -12.17 17.17 -1.18
CA LYS A 122 -12.75 18.50 -0.93
C LYS A 122 -12.24 19.08 0.39
N TRP A 123 -12.32 18.31 1.47
CA TRP A 123 -11.82 18.77 2.77
C TRP A 123 -10.33 19.14 2.71
N THR A 124 -9.50 18.31 2.06
CA THR A 124 -8.07 18.58 1.89
C THR A 124 -7.80 19.86 1.11
N GLN A 125 -8.54 20.11 0.03
CA GLN A 125 -8.39 21.31 -0.78
C GLN A 125 -8.82 22.58 -0.03
N ASP A 126 -9.92 22.52 0.73
CA ASP A 126 -10.41 23.64 1.53
C ASP A 126 -9.42 24.06 2.63
N HIS A 127 -8.67 23.08 3.16
CA HIS A 127 -7.69 23.29 4.25
C HIS A 127 -6.24 23.39 3.76
N ARG A 128 -6.00 23.43 2.45
CA ARG A 128 -4.63 23.51 1.92
C ARG A 128 -3.95 24.81 2.37
N LEU A 129 -2.70 24.71 2.80
CA LEU A 129 -1.87 25.88 3.06
C LEU A 129 -1.66 26.65 1.75
N ARG A 130 -2.02 27.93 1.75
CA ARG A 130 -1.79 28.82 0.61
C ARG A 130 -0.54 29.64 0.88
N THR A 131 0.59 29.17 0.37
CA THR A 131 1.86 29.88 0.47
C THR A 131 2.12 30.71 -0.78
N LYS A 132 2.83 31.84 -0.60
CA LYS A 132 3.35 32.62 -1.72
C LYS A 132 4.56 31.91 -2.33
N PRO A 133 4.81 32.06 -3.65
CA PRO A 133 6.05 31.57 -4.26
C PRO A 133 7.27 32.12 -3.53
N GLY A 134 8.22 31.24 -3.21
CA GLY A 134 9.44 31.61 -2.47
C GLY A 134 9.28 31.80 -0.96
N HIS A 135 8.12 31.44 -0.38
CA HIS A 135 7.95 31.48 1.07
C HIS A 135 8.83 30.42 1.76
N VAL A 136 9.64 30.86 2.72
CA VAL A 136 10.48 29.99 3.55
C VAL A 136 9.86 29.90 4.94
N TRP A 137 9.51 28.68 5.35
CA TRP A 137 8.99 28.40 6.68
C TRP A 137 10.11 28.50 7.72
N GLN A 138 9.83 29.16 8.83
CA GLN A 138 10.74 29.31 9.97
C GLN A 138 10.02 28.83 11.23
N PRO A 139 10.71 28.15 12.16
CA PRO A 139 10.14 27.77 13.44
C PRO A 139 9.61 28.99 14.19
N GLN A 140 8.42 28.87 14.78
CA GLN A 140 7.82 29.91 15.62
C GLN A 140 8.33 29.82 17.07
N PRO A 141 8.33 30.94 17.82
CA PRO A 141 8.73 30.91 19.23
C PRO A 141 7.94 29.86 20.03
N GLY A 142 8.65 28.94 20.68
CA GLY A 142 8.07 27.87 21.50
C GLY A 142 7.86 26.53 20.78
N GLU A 143 8.12 26.44 19.47
CA GLU A 143 8.06 25.17 18.76
C GLU A 143 9.23 24.25 19.12
N LYS A 144 8.92 22.96 19.27
CA LYS A 144 9.93 21.93 19.57
C LYS A 144 10.65 21.52 18.29
N ILE A 145 11.96 21.72 18.26
CA ILE A 145 12.83 21.21 17.19
C ILE A 145 13.37 19.84 17.64
N PHE A 146 13.02 18.79 16.89
CA PHE A 146 13.50 17.44 17.19
C PHE A 146 14.91 17.23 16.61
N PRO A 147 15.83 16.56 17.34
CA PRO A 147 17.20 16.35 16.88
C PRO A 147 17.28 15.32 15.74
N ASN A 148 16.25 14.49 15.57
CA ASN A 148 16.14 13.49 14.52
C ASN A 148 14.68 13.46 14.00
N PRO A 149 14.46 13.08 12.74
CA PRO A 149 13.12 12.73 12.26
C PRO A 149 12.48 11.64 13.12
N PRO A 150 11.16 11.68 13.34
CA PRO A 150 10.43 10.60 13.99
C PRO A 150 10.47 9.30 13.17
#